data_AF-A0A554GU95-F1
#
_entry.id   AF-A0A554GU95-F1
#
_cell.length_a   1.000
_cell.length_b   1.000
_cell.length_c   1.000
_cell.angle_alpha   90.00
_cell.angle_beta   90.00
_cell.angle_gamma   90.00
#
_symmetry.space_group_name_H-M   'P 1'
#
loop_
_entity.id
_entity.type
_entity.pdbx_description
1 polymer ?
#
loop_
_entity_poly.entity_id
_entity_poly.type
_entity_poly.pdbx_seq_one_letter_code
_entity_poly.pdbx_strand_id
1 'polypeptide(L)'
;HSEFSAFLNFVSERANSWPVETFRDPIQIKHLFLDFMVWYFKDQLAEGNDLATATKSYAAFINLISSTMLAGGSWVKPFTGSLPKPKVINVAGVDTNKKKNSKGEIIKAKLITEIPYEVTDTQAIELLFKLIKADNDILYRWANAQAWKTSNNRKARERLAKSGSSDKVIYATHSQPHDLNPADVCAAFQEHGFDYVKRDFSKRFGKNVNREFLNGFLNVPTPDDLYPFKLLLVHAYPCITQSFIDNLELYNEQGVLHGFVKLEGYYQLTGYKDRRGGKLSEIKVKLTPRDAVRVRQVIRATQPLRDYLRDQDDDAWRYLFIACSRGLTHPTKMAATNWSSGTLATRYQHLFDEFSPYLNRPREEVEDYICRISITSLRATRAVLTYIESNSITDTAKALGHSDVSLDLLERYLPEPILAFFQTRWIRVFQRGIICMAMKDSKYLLKVSNFQTFDELHTFLENNALKDIPESMRDPEALKNPKLSRSSPQDKEAADRVVISLDVGILTALLSIEEAVRMSTRRDEINAKALYWAKLTSLLVNDIADGNEFDLQDYLATARGQVDAAQMEAIIYATAA
;
A
#
# COMPACT_ATOMS: atom_id res chain seq x y z
N HIS A 1 -16.53 25.09 -9.45
CA HIS A 1 -15.73 26.32 -9.64
C HIS A 1 -14.67 26.39 -8.55
N SER A 2 -13.53 27.07 -8.75
CA SER A 2 -12.50 27.17 -7.69
C SER A 2 -12.92 28.17 -6.61
N GLU A 3 -12.56 27.94 -5.34
CA GLU A 3 -12.85 28.83 -4.21
C GLU A 3 -12.28 30.23 -4.44
N PHE A 4 -11.14 30.32 -5.13
CA PHE A 4 -10.54 31.59 -5.51
C PHE A 4 -11.43 32.37 -6.48
N SER A 5 -12.01 31.70 -7.49
CA SER A 5 -12.97 32.32 -8.40
C SER A 5 -14.22 32.81 -7.65
N ALA A 6 -14.74 32.00 -6.72
CA ALA A 6 -15.88 32.37 -5.88
C ALA A 6 -15.57 33.60 -5.01
N PHE A 7 -14.36 33.67 -4.44
CA PHE A 7 -13.89 34.83 -3.69
C PHE A 7 -13.80 36.09 -4.55
N LEU A 8 -13.24 36.00 -5.75
CA LEU A 8 -13.14 37.15 -6.65
C LEU A 8 -14.52 37.67 -7.07
N ASN A 9 -15.46 36.77 -7.37
CA ASN A 9 -16.84 37.15 -7.67
C ASN A 9 -17.50 37.83 -6.46
N PHE A 10 -17.34 37.25 -5.26
CA PHE A 10 -17.89 37.79 -4.03
C PHE A 10 -17.42 39.23 -3.75
N VAL A 11 -16.11 39.49 -3.92
CA VAL A 11 -15.51 40.82 -3.76
C VAL A 11 -16.00 41.76 -4.85
N SER A 12 -16.04 41.31 -6.11
CA SER A 12 -16.49 42.13 -7.24
C SER A 12 -17.94 42.60 -7.09
N GLU A 13 -18.82 41.74 -6.61
CA GLU A 13 -20.24 42.08 -6.34
C GLU A 13 -20.40 43.04 -5.15
N ARG A 14 -19.41 43.10 -4.26
CA ARG A 14 -19.42 43.87 -3.01
C ARG A 14 -18.31 44.92 -2.96
N ALA A 15 -17.89 45.43 -4.12
CA ALA A 15 -16.76 46.36 -4.24
C ALA A 15 -16.92 47.63 -3.37
N ASN A 16 -18.17 48.08 -3.17
CA ASN A 16 -18.47 49.21 -2.28
C ASN A 16 -18.23 48.90 -0.80
N SER A 17 -18.47 47.66 -0.37
CA SER A 17 -18.24 47.20 1.00
C SER A 17 -16.79 46.79 1.23
N TRP A 18 -16.11 46.34 0.18
CA TRP A 18 -14.74 45.84 0.22
C TRP A 18 -13.85 46.52 -0.85
N PRO A 19 -13.57 47.82 -0.71
CA PRO A 19 -12.75 48.55 -1.66
C PRO A 19 -11.28 48.13 -1.56
N VAL A 20 -10.42 48.58 -2.48
CA VAL A 20 -9.01 48.15 -2.60
C VAL A 20 -8.22 48.36 -1.30
N GLU A 21 -8.56 49.39 -0.54
CA GLU A 21 -7.99 49.75 0.76
C GLU A 21 -8.17 48.63 1.79
N THR A 22 -9.22 47.81 1.67
CA THR A 22 -9.48 46.63 2.51
C THR A 22 -8.28 45.69 2.57
N PHE A 23 -7.59 45.51 1.44
CA PHE A 23 -6.44 44.61 1.32
C PHE A 23 -5.14 45.19 1.90
N ARG A 24 -5.17 46.48 2.29
CA ARG A 24 -4.06 47.20 2.92
C ARG A 24 -4.29 47.47 4.41
N ASP A 25 -5.50 47.20 4.91
CA ASP A 25 -5.87 47.37 6.31
C ASP A 25 -5.95 46.01 7.05
N PRO A 26 -5.12 45.77 8.10
CA PRO A 26 -5.07 44.51 8.85
C PRO A 26 -6.39 44.08 9.51
N ILE A 27 -7.30 45.02 9.77
CA ILE A 27 -8.61 44.77 10.37
C ILE A 27 -9.62 44.45 9.28
N GLN A 28 -9.67 45.29 8.24
CA GLN A 28 -10.66 45.14 7.17
C GLN A 28 -10.46 43.86 6.37
N ILE A 29 -9.21 43.46 6.10
CA ILE A 29 -8.95 42.19 5.41
C ILE A 29 -9.48 41.00 6.20
N LYS A 30 -9.40 41.04 7.54
CA LYS A 30 -9.97 39.98 8.38
C LYS A 30 -11.49 39.94 8.28
N HIS A 31 -12.16 41.10 8.31
CA HIS A 31 -13.60 41.18 8.19
C HIS A 31 -14.09 40.70 6.82
N LEU A 32 -13.41 41.07 5.73
CA LEU A 32 -13.70 40.56 4.39
C LEU A 32 -13.69 39.03 4.36
N PHE A 33 -12.66 38.40 4.93
CA PHE A 33 -12.56 36.94 4.94
C PHE A 33 -13.58 36.26 5.86
N LEU A 34 -14.01 36.92 6.95
CA LEU A 34 -15.13 36.42 7.77
C LEU A 34 -16.45 36.48 7.00
N ASP A 35 -16.72 37.60 6.32
CA ASP A 35 -17.93 37.79 5.53
C ASP A 35 -17.99 36.78 4.37
N PHE A 36 -16.87 36.63 3.65
CA PHE A 36 -16.75 35.61 2.61
C PHE A 36 -16.92 34.19 3.17
N MET A 37 -16.38 33.88 4.36
CA MET A 37 -16.57 32.57 4.98
C MET A 37 -18.05 32.27 5.22
N VAL A 38 -18.78 33.21 5.80
CA VAL A 38 -20.21 33.06 6.07
C VAL A 38 -21.00 32.91 4.77
N TRP A 39 -20.71 33.73 3.77
CA TRP A 39 -21.35 33.63 2.47
C TRP A 39 -21.08 32.29 1.80
N TYR A 40 -19.81 31.85 1.76
CA TYR A 40 -19.40 30.60 1.13
C TYR A 40 -20.11 29.39 1.75
N PHE A 41 -20.15 29.27 3.07
CA PHE A 41 -20.81 28.10 3.69
C PHE A 41 -22.33 28.13 3.56
N LYS A 42 -22.96 29.32 3.51
CA LYS A 42 -24.40 29.43 3.21
C LYS A 42 -24.70 29.00 1.77
N ASP A 43 -23.87 29.41 0.83
CA ASP A 43 -23.97 29.04 -0.58
C ASP A 43 -23.81 27.52 -0.76
N GLN A 44 -22.77 26.92 -0.17
CA GLN A 44 -22.54 25.47 -0.23
C GLN A 44 -23.69 24.66 0.39
N LEU A 45 -24.30 25.15 1.48
CA LEU A 45 -25.48 24.53 2.07
C LEU A 45 -26.69 24.62 1.14
N ALA A 46 -26.89 25.77 0.48
CA ALA A 46 -28.00 25.99 -0.45
C ALA A 46 -27.88 25.12 -1.73
N GLU A 47 -26.66 24.88 -2.20
CA GLU A 47 -26.37 23.97 -3.32
C GLU A 47 -26.48 22.47 -2.93
N GLY A 48 -26.66 22.16 -1.64
CA GLY A 48 -26.73 20.78 -1.15
C GLY A 48 -25.37 20.07 -1.10
N ASN A 49 -24.27 20.82 -1.10
CA ASN A 49 -22.92 20.28 -1.04
C ASN A 49 -22.56 19.80 0.38
N ASP A 50 -21.68 18.81 0.48
CA ASP A 50 -21.18 18.29 1.76
C ASP A 50 -20.32 19.34 2.50
N LEU A 51 -20.81 19.81 3.65
CA LEU A 51 -20.14 20.85 4.45
C LEU A 51 -18.74 20.43 4.94
N ALA A 52 -18.49 19.14 5.16
CA ALA A 52 -17.18 18.66 5.57
C ALA A 52 -16.14 18.81 4.43
N THR A 53 -16.55 18.52 3.20
CA THR A 53 -15.74 18.73 1.99
C THR A 53 -15.54 20.22 1.74
N ALA A 54 -16.59 21.03 1.79
CA ALA A 54 -16.50 22.50 1.68
C ALA A 54 -15.54 23.10 2.73
N THR A 55 -15.57 22.57 3.97
CA THR A 55 -14.67 23.00 5.06
C THR A 55 -13.20 22.75 4.71
N LYS A 56 -12.88 21.59 4.11
CA LYS A 56 -11.52 21.26 3.67
C LYS A 56 -11.09 22.15 2.51
N SER A 57 -11.96 22.36 1.53
CA SER A 57 -11.65 23.18 0.37
C SER A 57 -11.42 24.64 0.75
N TYR A 58 -12.27 25.23 1.60
CA TYR A 58 -12.06 26.57 2.14
C TYR A 58 -10.75 26.67 2.92
N ALA A 59 -10.45 25.68 3.77
CA ALA A 59 -9.20 25.64 4.52
C ALA A 59 -7.96 25.56 3.61
N ALA A 60 -8.05 24.88 2.46
CA ALA A 60 -7.00 24.85 1.44
C ALA A 60 -6.85 26.19 0.73
N PHE A 61 -7.97 26.83 0.38
CA PHE A 61 -8.01 28.19 -0.17
C PHE A 61 -7.30 29.21 0.74
N ILE A 62 -7.58 29.20 2.05
CA ILE A 62 -6.90 30.10 3.00
C ILE A 62 -5.38 29.84 3.05
N ASN A 63 -4.95 28.58 2.98
CA ASN A 63 -3.51 28.28 2.94
C ASN A 63 -2.87 28.81 1.66
N LEU A 64 -3.54 28.65 0.51
CA LEU A 64 -3.09 29.19 -0.76
C LEU A 64 -2.89 30.69 -0.66
N ILE A 65 -3.92 31.44 -0.26
CA ILE A 65 -3.86 32.90 -0.07
C ILE A 65 -2.74 33.31 0.89
N SER A 66 -2.60 32.58 2.00
CA SER A 66 -1.56 32.88 3.00
C SER A 66 -0.15 32.68 2.44
N SER A 67 0.05 31.60 1.68
CA SER A 67 1.35 31.26 1.07
C SER A 67 1.71 32.09 -0.16
N THR A 68 0.73 32.75 -0.80
CA THR A 68 0.95 33.55 -2.00
C THR A 68 0.78 35.04 -1.70
N MET A 69 -0.45 35.49 -1.47
CA MET A 69 -0.80 36.91 -1.36
C MET A 69 -0.25 37.57 -0.09
N LEU A 70 -0.36 36.90 1.07
CA LEU A 70 0.15 37.45 2.34
C LEU A 70 1.66 37.31 2.50
N ALA A 71 2.21 36.16 2.09
CA ALA A 71 3.66 35.93 2.16
C ALA A 71 4.41 36.80 1.14
N GLY A 72 3.85 36.99 -0.05
CA GLY A 72 4.39 37.87 -1.09
C GLY A 72 4.23 39.36 -0.82
N GLY A 73 3.54 39.75 0.26
CA GLY A 73 3.34 41.16 0.64
C GLY A 73 2.35 41.92 -0.23
N SER A 74 1.68 41.25 -1.18
CA SER A 74 0.64 41.84 -2.01
C SER A 74 -0.56 42.31 -1.19
N TRP A 75 -0.89 41.57 -0.13
CA TRP A 75 -1.94 41.90 0.84
C TRP A 75 -1.37 41.99 2.26
N VAL A 76 -1.97 42.84 3.08
CA VAL A 76 -1.53 43.03 4.47
C VAL A 76 -1.87 41.82 5.33
N LYS A 77 -0.99 41.50 6.30
CA LYS A 77 -1.27 40.45 7.28
C LYS A 77 -2.26 40.97 8.34
N PRO A 78 -3.26 40.18 8.74
CA PRO A 78 -4.14 40.54 9.84
C PRO A 78 -3.37 40.55 11.17
N PHE A 79 -3.82 41.34 12.15
CA PHE A 79 -3.18 41.43 13.48
C PHE A 79 -3.05 40.08 14.21
N THR A 80 -3.99 39.16 13.96
CA THR A 80 -3.97 37.81 14.52
C THR A 80 -2.97 36.86 13.83
N GLY A 81 -2.20 37.35 12.84
CA GLY A 81 -1.19 36.58 12.10
C GLY A 81 -1.76 35.66 11.01
N SER A 82 -3.01 35.21 11.13
CA SER A 82 -3.68 34.36 10.15
C SER A 82 -5.06 34.87 9.76
N LEU A 83 -5.47 34.58 8.52
CA LEU A 83 -6.85 34.78 8.07
C LEU A 83 -7.81 33.79 8.75
N PRO A 84 -9.10 34.14 8.87
CA PRO A 84 -10.14 33.24 9.33
C PRO A 84 -10.10 31.90 8.60
N LYS A 85 -9.97 30.82 9.36
CA LYS A 85 -9.90 29.46 8.84
C LYS A 85 -10.79 28.55 9.70
N PRO A 86 -11.71 27.79 9.11
CA PRO A 86 -12.55 26.88 9.87
C PRO A 86 -11.71 25.73 10.44
N LYS A 87 -12.09 25.23 11.61
CA LYS A 87 -11.49 24.03 12.18
C LYS A 87 -11.96 22.83 11.37
N VAL A 88 -11.04 22.17 10.67
CA VAL A 88 -11.34 20.94 9.93
C VAL A 88 -11.51 19.82 10.96
N ILE A 89 -12.74 19.37 11.15
CA ILE A 89 -13.03 18.14 11.91
C ILE A 89 -12.74 16.97 10.98
N ASN A 90 -11.81 16.11 11.37
CA ASN A 90 -11.53 14.90 10.61
C ASN A 90 -12.57 13.84 10.94
N VAL A 91 -13.20 13.29 9.91
CA VAL A 91 -14.06 12.11 10.03
C VAL A 91 -13.19 10.91 10.40
N ALA A 92 -13.65 10.07 11.33
CA ALA A 92 -12.96 8.84 11.72
C ALA A 92 -12.69 7.97 10.49
N GLY A 93 -11.57 7.22 10.48
CA GLY A 93 -11.19 6.40 9.33
C GLY A 93 -12.29 5.43 8.92
N VAL A 94 -12.93 4.85 9.94
CA VAL A 94 -14.05 3.90 9.83
C VAL A 94 -15.23 4.49 9.05
N ASP A 95 -15.44 5.81 9.13
CA ASP A 95 -16.57 6.48 8.48
C ASP A 95 -16.26 7.03 7.09
N THR A 96 -15.01 6.89 6.63
CA THR A 96 -14.62 7.30 5.27
C THR A 96 -15.02 6.27 4.21
N ASN A 97 -15.14 6.74 2.96
CA ASN A 97 -15.46 5.92 1.78
C ASN A 97 -16.79 5.15 1.86
N LYS A 98 -17.74 5.65 2.65
CA LYS A 98 -19.13 5.15 2.69
C LYS A 98 -19.84 5.46 1.37
N LYS A 99 -20.43 4.45 0.74
CA LYS A 99 -21.28 4.59 -0.45
C LYS A 99 -22.47 3.66 -0.35
N LYS A 100 -23.55 3.97 -1.09
CA LYS A 100 -24.60 2.99 -1.39
C LYS A 100 -24.28 2.31 -2.71
N ASN A 101 -24.37 0.99 -2.77
CA ASN A 101 -24.22 0.24 -4.02
C ASN A 101 -25.53 0.23 -4.83
N SER A 102 -25.53 -0.41 -6.00
CA SER A 102 -26.70 -0.56 -6.88
C SER A 102 -27.88 -1.27 -6.22
N LYS A 103 -27.63 -2.07 -5.18
CA LYS A 103 -28.64 -2.79 -4.39
C LYS A 103 -29.18 -1.96 -3.20
N GLY A 104 -28.66 -0.74 -2.99
CA GLY A 104 -29.04 0.14 -1.89
C GLY A 104 -28.31 -0.12 -0.57
N GLU A 105 -27.38 -1.08 -0.53
CA GLU A 105 -26.62 -1.47 0.66
C GLU A 105 -25.51 -0.45 0.96
N ILE A 106 -25.26 -0.19 2.24
CA ILE A 106 -24.16 0.69 2.66
C ILE A 106 -22.86 -0.10 2.69
N ILE A 107 -21.91 0.32 1.85
CA ILE A 107 -20.61 -0.32 1.67
C ILE A 107 -19.45 0.63 1.94
N LYS A 108 -18.29 0.06 2.28
CA LYS A 108 -17.01 0.76 2.29
C LYS A 108 -16.28 0.52 0.96
N ALA A 109 -16.29 1.54 0.11
CA ALA A 109 -15.80 1.47 -1.27
C ALA A 109 -14.31 1.86 -1.41
N LYS A 110 -13.45 1.29 -0.54
CA LYS A 110 -12.00 1.58 -0.58
C LYS A 110 -11.18 0.53 -1.33
N LEU A 111 -11.59 -0.73 -1.24
CA LEU A 111 -10.95 -1.87 -1.90
C LEU A 111 -11.51 -2.04 -3.32
N ILE A 112 -10.91 -2.94 -4.10
CA ILE A 112 -11.54 -3.45 -5.34
C ILE A 112 -12.87 -4.13 -4.96
N THR A 113 -12.87 -4.98 -3.95
CA THR A 113 -14.06 -5.65 -3.41
C THR A 113 -14.91 -4.69 -2.58
N GLU A 114 -16.23 -4.74 -2.78
CA GLU A 114 -17.17 -4.00 -1.93
C GLU A 114 -17.30 -4.68 -0.57
N ILE A 115 -17.26 -3.87 0.48
CA ILE A 115 -17.28 -4.36 1.86
C ILE A 115 -18.54 -3.84 2.56
N PRO A 116 -19.56 -4.67 2.83
CA PRO A 116 -20.77 -4.26 3.52
C PRO A 116 -20.49 -3.78 4.96
N TYR A 117 -21.24 -2.77 5.43
CA TYR A 117 -21.17 -2.34 6.84
C TYR A 117 -21.97 -3.23 7.79
N GLU A 118 -22.92 -4.02 7.29
CA GLU A 118 -23.84 -4.80 8.13
C GLU A 118 -23.37 -6.24 8.35
N VAL A 119 -22.19 -6.61 7.82
CA VAL A 119 -21.65 -7.97 7.96
C VAL A 119 -21.14 -8.21 9.39
N THR A 120 -21.86 -9.00 10.16
CA THR A 120 -21.50 -9.35 11.56
C THR A 120 -21.25 -10.84 11.76
N ASP A 121 -21.73 -11.68 10.85
CA ASP A 121 -21.52 -13.13 10.92
C ASP A 121 -20.06 -13.50 10.56
N THR A 122 -19.45 -14.36 11.40
CA THR A 122 -18.05 -14.78 11.22
C THR A 122 -17.85 -15.55 9.92
N GLN A 123 -18.79 -16.41 9.52
CA GLN A 123 -18.67 -17.17 8.27
C GLN A 123 -18.78 -16.24 7.06
N ALA A 124 -19.67 -15.25 7.12
CA ALA A 124 -19.78 -14.20 6.11
C ALA A 124 -18.50 -13.36 5.98
N ILE A 125 -17.84 -13.03 7.10
CA ILE A 125 -16.54 -12.33 7.08
C ILE A 125 -15.44 -13.19 6.45
N GLU A 126 -15.39 -14.49 6.75
CA GLU A 126 -14.42 -15.40 6.12
C GLU A 126 -14.65 -15.58 4.61
N LEU A 127 -15.92 -15.66 4.18
CA LEU A 127 -16.28 -15.66 2.76
C LEU A 127 -15.86 -14.36 2.07
N LEU A 128 -16.01 -13.22 2.76
CA LEU A 128 -15.56 -11.94 2.26
C LEU A 128 -14.04 -11.89 2.07
N PHE A 129 -13.25 -12.46 2.97
CA PHE A 129 -11.80 -12.55 2.79
C PHE A 129 -11.41 -13.40 1.58
N LYS A 130 -12.11 -14.51 1.34
CA LYS A 130 -11.94 -15.32 0.12
C LYS A 130 -12.28 -14.50 -1.13
N LEU A 131 -13.34 -13.69 -1.08
CA LEU A 131 -13.73 -12.80 -2.18
C LEU A 131 -12.66 -11.73 -2.46
N ILE A 132 -12.13 -11.07 -1.42
CA ILE A 132 -11.04 -10.08 -1.57
C ILE A 132 -9.82 -10.69 -2.26
N LYS A 133 -9.46 -11.92 -1.88
CA LYS A 133 -8.36 -12.65 -2.51
C LYS A 133 -8.67 -13.01 -3.96
N ALA A 134 -9.87 -13.53 -4.25
CA ALA A 134 -10.29 -13.89 -5.60
C ALA A 134 -10.30 -12.67 -6.54
N ASP A 135 -10.87 -11.55 -6.10
CA ASP A 135 -10.91 -10.29 -6.85
C ASP A 135 -9.48 -9.78 -7.15
N ASN A 136 -8.56 -9.88 -6.19
CA ASN A 136 -7.14 -9.54 -6.40
C ASN A 136 -6.47 -10.46 -7.43
N ASP A 137 -6.73 -11.77 -7.35
CA ASP A 137 -6.11 -12.78 -8.22
C ASP A 137 -6.61 -12.68 -9.67
N ILE A 138 -7.89 -12.36 -9.85
CA ILE A 138 -8.48 -12.04 -11.17
C ILE A 138 -7.73 -10.88 -11.83
N LEU A 139 -7.58 -9.76 -11.12
CA LEU A 139 -6.86 -8.59 -11.63
C LEU A 139 -5.41 -8.93 -11.98
N TYR A 140 -4.73 -9.68 -11.11
CA TYR A 140 -3.36 -10.11 -11.34
C TYR A 140 -3.22 -10.98 -12.59
N ARG A 141 -4.12 -11.95 -12.80
CA ARG A 141 -4.11 -12.84 -13.98
C ARG A 141 -4.37 -12.05 -15.27
N TRP A 142 -5.41 -11.22 -15.29
CA TRP A 142 -5.72 -10.34 -16.42
C TRP A 142 -4.52 -9.44 -16.75
N ALA A 143 -3.94 -8.75 -15.75
CA ALA A 143 -2.82 -7.84 -15.98
C ALA A 143 -1.57 -8.55 -16.50
N ASN A 144 -1.30 -9.79 -16.05
CA ASN A 144 -0.21 -10.61 -16.60
C ASN A 144 -0.46 -10.99 -18.06
N ALA A 145 -1.68 -11.40 -18.40
CA ALA A 145 -2.03 -11.77 -19.76
C ALA A 145 -1.86 -10.57 -20.72
N GLN A 146 -2.31 -9.38 -20.30
CA GLN A 146 -2.13 -8.17 -21.10
C GLN A 146 -0.67 -7.75 -21.24
N ALA A 147 0.09 -7.74 -20.14
CA ALA A 147 1.53 -7.44 -20.20
C ALA A 147 2.30 -8.40 -21.13
N TRP A 148 1.91 -9.69 -21.13
CA TRP A 148 2.46 -10.69 -22.03
C TRP A 148 2.09 -10.42 -23.49
N LYS A 149 0.81 -10.10 -23.76
CA LYS A 149 0.30 -9.72 -25.09
C LYS A 149 1.07 -8.50 -25.64
N THR A 150 1.17 -7.42 -24.88
CA THR A 150 1.94 -6.22 -25.26
C THR A 150 3.39 -6.55 -25.58
N SER A 151 4.05 -7.36 -24.74
CA SER A 151 5.43 -7.75 -24.99
C SER A 151 5.59 -8.63 -26.23
N ASN A 152 4.62 -9.48 -26.56
CA ASN A 152 4.67 -10.35 -27.72
C ASN A 152 4.33 -9.63 -29.01
N ASN A 153 3.39 -8.71 -28.98
CA ASN A 153 3.06 -7.84 -30.10
C ASN A 153 4.29 -7.02 -30.54
N ARG A 154 5.04 -6.45 -29.60
CA ARG A 154 6.33 -5.79 -29.88
C ARG A 154 7.33 -6.74 -30.54
N LYS A 155 7.49 -7.96 -30.03
CA LYS A 155 8.38 -8.97 -30.63
C LYS A 155 7.89 -9.42 -32.00
N ALA A 156 6.59 -9.45 -32.25
CA ALA A 156 6.00 -9.77 -33.55
C ALA A 156 6.35 -8.69 -34.57
N ARG A 157 6.19 -7.41 -34.20
CA ARG A 157 6.67 -6.27 -35.00
C ARG A 157 8.14 -6.36 -35.35
N GLU A 158 9.00 -6.62 -34.36
CA GLU A 158 10.46 -6.76 -34.58
C GLU A 158 10.83 -7.92 -35.51
N ARG A 159 10.03 -9.00 -35.51
CA ARG A 159 10.20 -10.10 -36.46
C ARG A 159 9.72 -9.71 -37.85
N LEU A 160 8.56 -9.06 -37.94
CA LEU A 160 7.94 -8.62 -39.18
C LEU A 160 8.79 -7.56 -39.92
N ALA A 161 9.46 -6.69 -39.17
CA ALA A 161 10.42 -5.72 -39.71
C ALA A 161 11.59 -6.37 -40.46
N LYS A 162 12.03 -7.57 -40.05
CA LYS A 162 13.17 -8.26 -40.68
C LYS A 162 12.87 -8.80 -42.09
N SER A 163 11.59 -9.00 -42.42
CA SER A 163 11.15 -9.43 -43.74
C SER A 163 10.73 -8.28 -44.65
N GLY A 164 10.76 -7.04 -44.14
CA GLY A 164 10.37 -5.85 -44.89
C GLY A 164 11.56 -5.09 -45.46
N SER A 165 11.26 -4.13 -46.32
CA SER A 165 12.20 -3.18 -46.91
C SER A 165 11.66 -1.76 -46.67
N SER A 166 12.42 -0.95 -45.93
CA SER A 166 12.09 0.44 -45.61
C SER A 166 11.94 1.31 -46.85
N ASP A 167 12.78 1.08 -47.87
CA ASP A 167 12.78 1.80 -49.15
C ASP A 167 11.46 1.71 -49.92
N LYS A 168 10.64 0.68 -49.65
CA LYS A 168 9.32 0.50 -50.28
C LYS A 168 8.25 1.42 -49.71
N VAL A 169 8.51 2.05 -48.55
CA VAL A 169 7.60 3.02 -47.95
C VAL A 169 7.84 4.41 -48.56
N ILE A 170 7.36 4.59 -49.78
CA ILE A 170 7.45 5.87 -50.52
C ILE A 170 6.22 6.75 -50.30
N TYR A 171 6.30 8.03 -50.71
CA TYR A 171 5.16 8.95 -50.69
C TYR A 171 4.04 8.47 -51.61
N ALA A 172 3.06 7.79 -51.05
CA ALA A 172 1.94 7.21 -51.79
C ALA A 172 0.61 7.85 -51.35
N THR A 173 0.41 9.12 -51.72
CA THR A 173 -0.74 9.96 -51.32
C THR A 173 -2.11 9.33 -51.61
N HIS A 174 -2.19 8.41 -52.57
CA HIS A 174 -3.42 7.73 -52.99
C HIS A 174 -3.53 6.26 -52.55
N SER A 175 -2.58 5.75 -51.75
CA SER A 175 -2.63 4.37 -51.25
C SER A 175 -3.88 4.10 -50.42
N GLN A 176 -4.40 2.89 -50.58
CA GLN A 176 -5.42 2.29 -49.74
C GLN A 176 -4.76 1.41 -48.66
N PRO A 177 -5.48 1.09 -47.57
CA PRO A 177 -4.95 0.23 -46.51
C PRO A 177 -4.39 -1.12 -46.99
N HIS A 178 -4.96 -1.72 -48.03
CA HIS A 178 -4.50 -3.01 -48.58
C HIS A 178 -3.23 -2.89 -49.45
N ASP A 179 -2.87 -1.68 -49.88
CA ASP A 179 -1.63 -1.44 -50.64
C ASP A 179 -0.40 -1.40 -49.73
N LEU A 180 -0.60 -1.22 -48.42
CA LEU A 180 0.47 -1.15 -47.45
C LEU A 180 0.87 -2.55 -46.99
N ASN A 181 2.13 -2.90 -47.25
CA ASN A 181 2.73 -4.09 -46.67
C ASN A 181 3.16 -3.81 -45.22
N PRO A 182 2.58 -4.49 -44.21
CA PRO A 182 2.94 -4.28 -42.81
C PRO A 182 4.43 -4.53 -42.50
N ALA A 183 5.09 -5.43 -43.24
CA ALA A 183 6.52 -5.70 -43.09
C ALA A 183 7.39 -4.50 -43.43
N ASP A 184 7.12 -3.85 -44.56
CA ASP A 184 7.86 -2.69 -45.04
C ASP A 184 7.67 -1.49 -44.08
N VAL A 185 6.45 -1.29 -43.58
CA VAL A 185 6.17 -0.24 -42.59
C VAL A 185 6.87 -0.51 -41.25
N CYS A 186 6.89 -1.76 -40.77
CA CYS A 186 7.63 -2.13 -39.56
C CYS A 186 9.15 -1.96 -39.74
N ALA A 187 9.68 -2.29 -40.93
CA ALA A 187 11.09 -2.09 -41.27
C ALA A 187 11.44 -0.59 -41.24
N ALA A 188 10.65 0.25 -41.90
CA ALA A 188 10.84 1.70 -41.90
C ALA A 188 10.72 2.32 -40.49
N PHE A 189 9.79 1.85 -39.66
CA PHE A 189 9.69 2.27 -38.26
C PHE A 189 10.93 1.91 -37.45
N GLN A 190 11.50 0.72 -37.66
CA GLN A 190 12.67 0.26 -36.95
C GLN A 190 13.96 0.98 -37.40
N GLU A 191 14.05 1.33 -38.68
CA GLU A 191 15.21 2.02 -39.24
C GLU A 191 15.20 3.53 -38.98
N HIS A 192 14.05 4.18 -39.19
CA HIS A 192 13.94 5.65 -39.16
C HIS A 192 13.22 6.19 -37.92
N GLY A 193 12.69 5.32 -37.05
CA GLY A 193 12.07 5.69 -35.78
C GLY A 193 10.62 6.19 -35.88
N PHE A 194 10.11 6.69 -34.75
CA PHE A 194 8.71 7.08 -34.60
C PHE A 194 8.34 8.34 -35.39
N ASP A 195 9.25 9.31 -35.53
CA ASP A 195 8.95 10.52 -36.31
C ASP A 195 8.62 10.19 -37.77
N TYR A 196 9.33 9.22 -38.36
CA TYR A 196 9.15 8.83 -39.75
C TYR A 196 7.72 8.39 -40.07
N VAL A 197 7.12 7.61 -39.17
CA VAL A 197 5.74 7.10 -39.32
C VAL A 197 4.69 8.11 -38.84
N LYS A 198 5.08 9.21 -38.19
CA LYS A 198 4.19 10.25 -37.69
C LYS A 198 4.13 11.47 -38.62
N ARG A 199 5.29 11.92 -39.11
CA ARG A 199 5.47 13.11 -39.95
C ARG A 199 4.96 12.86 -41.36
N ASP A 200 4.30 13.87 -41.94
CA ASP A 200 3.69 13.79 -43.28
C ASP A 200 2.79 12.56 -43.49
N PHE A 201 2.14 12.07 -42.42
CA PHE A 201 1.42 10.79 -42.38
C PHE A 201 0.58 10.50 -43.65
N SER A 202 -0.35 11.39 -44.00
CA SER A 202 -1.25 11.18 -45.13
C SER A 202 -0.56 11.24 -46.49
N LYS A 203 0.57 11.95 -46.61
CA LYS A 203 1.37 11.95 -47.85
C LYS A 203 2.16 10.64 -47.98
N ARG A 204 2.64 10.11 -46.85
CA ARG A 204 3.43 8.88 -46.81
C ARG A 204 2.57 7.63 -47.01
N PHE A 205 1.49 7.50 -46.26
CA PHE A 205 0.68 6.28 -46.21
C PHE A 205 -0.65 6.36 -46.97
N GLY A 206 -1.00 7.54 -47.48
CA GLY A 206 -2.27 7.78 -48.17
C GLY A 206 -3.34 8.42 -47.28
N LYS A 207 -4.28 9.15 -47.89
CA LYS A 207 -5.34 9.88 -47.18
C LYS A 207 -6.40 8.97 -46.54
N ASN A 208 -6.58 7.77 -47.06
CA ASN A 208 -7.58 6.80 -46.59
C ASN A 208 -7.05 5.87 -45.51
N VAL A 209 -5.76 5.95 -45.21
CA VAL A 209 -5.13 5.20 -44.13
C VAL A 209 -5.23 6.03 -42.85
N ASN A 210 -5.57 5.38 -41.73
CA ASN A 210 -5.62 6.03 -40.43
C ASN A 210 -4.49 5.52 -39.51
N ARG A 211 -4.22 6.28 -38.44
CA ARG A 211 -3.10 5.97 -37.51
C ARG A 211 -3.33 4.71 -36.70
N GLU A 212 -4.59 4.37 -36.43
CA GLU A 212 -4.97 3.18 -35.64
C GLU A 212 -4.71 1.90 -36.44
N PHE A 213 -5.01 1.91 -37.74
CA PHE A 213 -4.70 0.84 -38.67
C PHE A 213 -3.20 0.53 -38.68
N LEU A 214 -2.35 1.56 -38.85
CA LEU A 214 -0.89 1.38 -38.76
C LEU A 214 -0.45 0.88 -37.39
N ASN A 215 -1.06 1.39 -36.32
CA ASN A 215 -0.71 0.94 -34.98
C ASN A 215 -1.10 -0.52 -34.71
N GLY A 216 -2.04 -1.09 -35.46
CA GLY A 216 -2.43 -2.50 -35.38
C GLY A 216 -1.26 -3.47 -35.60
N PHE A 217 -0.24 -3.07 -36.36
CA PHE A 217 0.99 -3.85 -36.54
C PHE A 217 2.25 -3.16 -35.99
N LEU A 218 2.30 -1.83 -35.91
CA LEU A 218 3.40 -1.11 -35.27
C LEU A 218 3.42 -1.21 -33.75
N ASN A 219 2.28 -1.52 -33.11
CA ASN A 219 2.17 -1.80 -31.68
C ASN A 219 2.95 -0.78 -30.82
N VAL A 220 2.80 0.51 -31.16
CA VAL A 220 3.27 1.62 -30.32
C VAL A 220 2.37 1.66 -29.09
N PRO A 221 2.95 1.74 -27.88
CA PRO A 221 2.19 1.59 -26.65
C PRO A 221 1.17 2.72 -26.46
N THR A 222 -0.06 2.31 -26.16
CA THR A 222 -1.14 3.17 -25.68
C THR A 222 -1.24 3.10 -24.14
N PRO A 223 -2.03 3.97 -23.48
CA PRO A 223 -2.29 3.84 -22.06
C PRO A 223 -2.82 2.46 -21.65
N ASP A 224 -3.63 1.83 -22.50
CA ASP A 224 -4.25 0.52 -22.23
C ASP A 224 -3.20 -0.61 -22.26
N ASP A 225 -2.18 -0.49 -23.11
CA ASP A 225 -1.05 -1.44 -23.16
C ASP A 225 -0.16 -1.37 -21.92
N LEU A 226 -0.01 -0.17 -21.34
CA LEU A 226 0.95 0.09 -20.27
C LEU A 226 0.34 0.06 -18.86
N TYR A 227 -0.96 0.32 -18.72
CA TYR A 227 -1.64 0.27 -17.43
C TYR A 227 -1.53 -1.08 -16.70
N PRO A 228 -1.60 -2.25 -17.39
CA PRO A 228 -1.34 -3.54 -16.77
C PRO A 228 0.01 -3.63 -16.05
N PHE A 229 1.07 -2.98 -16.58
CA PHE A 229 2.37 -2.95 -15.92
C PHE A 229 2.35 -2.09 -14.65
N LYS A 230 1.62 -0.97 -14.62
CA LYS A 230 1.41 -0.18 -13.39
C LYS A 230 0.73 -1.03 -12.32
N LEU A 231 -0.32 -1.77 -12.69
CA LEU A 231 -1.04 -2.67 -11.79
C LEU A 231 -0.14 -3.79 -11.24
N LEU A 232 0.65 -4.44 -12.08
CA LEU A 232 1.56 -5.51 -11.66
C LEU A 232 2.65 -5.03 -10.69
N LEU A 233 3.18 -3.82 -10.90
CA LEU A 233 4.15 -3.23 -9.97
C LEU A 233 3.51 -2.92 -8.61
N VAL A 234 2.31 -2.36 -8.57
CA VAL A 234 1.61 -2.03 -7.32
C VAL A 234 1.13 -3.29 -6.59
N HIS A 235 0.72 -4.32 -7.33
CA HIS A 235 0.37 -5.63 -6.78
C HIS A 235 1.53 -6.24 -6.01
N ALA A 236 2.74 -6.20 -6.61
CA ALA A 236 3.96 -6.71 -6.00
C ALA A 236 4.49 -5.80 -4.88
N TYR A 237 4.36 -4.48 -5.02
CA TYR A 237 4.93 -3.48 -4.11
C TYR A 237 3.87 -2.44 -3.72
N PRO A 238 3.03 -2.69 -2.71
CA PRO A 238 1.98 -1.76 -2.29
C PRO A 238 2.52 -0.46 -1.66
N CYS A 239 3.83 -0.33 -1.45
CA CYS A 239 4.47 0.94 -1.12
C CYS A 239 4.43 1.94 -2.30
N ILE A 240 4.30 1.44 -3.54
CA ILE A 240 4.12 2.24 -4.74
C ILE A 240 2.74 2.92 -4.70
N THR A 241 2.73 4.24 -4.80
CA THR A 241 1.50 5.07 -4.80
C THR A 241 1.16 5.58 -6.20
N GLN A 242 -0.05 6.09 -6.40
CA GLN A 242 -0.45 6.73 -7.67
C GLN A 242 0.54 7.83 -8.08
N SER A 243 0.90 8.73 -7.17
CA SER A 243 1.86 9.81 -7.47
C SER A 243 3.25 9.27 -7.83
N PHE A 244 3.71 8.24 -7.12
CA PHE A 244 4.99 7.60 -7.43
C PHE A 244 5.00 7.06 -8.87
N ILE A 245 3.98 6.29 -9.25
CA ILE A 245 4.01 5.55 -10.52
C ILE A 245 3.72 6.45 -11.72
N ASP A 246 2.93 7.51 -11.54
CA ASP A 246 2.63 8.49 -12.58
C ASP A 246 3.77 9.48 -12.82
N ASN A 247 4.56 9.79 -11.78
CA ASN A 247 5.70 10.73 -11.85
C ASN A 247 7.05 10.01 -11.79
N LEU A 248 7.10 8.72 -12.12
CA LEU A 248 8.33 7.95 -12.08
C LEU A 248 9.27 8.36 -13.22
N GLU A 249 10.23 9.22 -12.91
CA GLU A 249 11.31 9.60 -13.81
C GLU A 249 12.33 8.48 -13.94
N LEU A 250 12.43 7.90 -15.14
CA LEU A 250 13.44 6.93 -15.52
C LEU A 250 14.82 7.61 -15.64
N TYR A 251 14.86 8.81 -16.24
CA TYR A 251 16.06 9.62 -16.40
C TYR A 251 15.91 10.94 -15.65
N ASN A 252 17.00 11.44 -15.06
CA ASN A 252 17.01 12.78 -14.47
C ASN A 252 17.13 13.87 -15.55
N GLU A 253 17.12 15.13 -15.13
CA GLU A 253 17.26 16.31 -16.01
C GLU A 253 18.57 16.31 -16.82
N GLN A 254 19.64 15.72 -16.28
CA GLN A 254 20.93 15.56 -16.98
C GLN A 254 20.96 14.36 -17.93
N GLY A 255 19.84 13.64 -18.04
CA GLY A 255 19.65 12.48 -18.89
C GLY A 255 20.33 11.20 -18.42
N VAL A 256 20.75 11.15 -17.15
CA VAL A 256 21.30 9.96 -16.51
C VAL A 256 20.19 9.05 -16.03
N LEU A 257 20.33 7.75 -16.29
CA LEU A 257 19.40 6.72 -15.82
C LEU A 257 19.41 6.68 -14.28
N HIS A 258 18.29 7.05 -13.66
CA HIS A 258 18.17 7.18 -12.19
C HIS A 258 17.00 6.36 -11.63
N GLY A 259 15.84 6.34 -12.30
CA GLY A 259 14.63 5.70 -11.80
C GLY A 259 14.66 4.17 -11.80
N PHE A 260 15.55 3.56 -12.58
CA PHE A 260 15.73 2.10 -12.64
C PHE A 260 17.21 1.75 -12.79
N VAL A 261 17.82 1.31 -11.69
CA VAL A 261 19.27 1.03 -11.61
C VAL A 261 19.55 -0.41 -11.22
N LYS A 262 20.66 -0.96 -11.73
CA LYS A 262 21.19 -2.25 -11.31
C LYS A 262 22.24 -2.01 -10.23
N LEU A 263 22.01 -2.54 -9.04
CA LEU A 263 22.93 -2.54 -7.91
C LEU A 263 23.52 -3.95 -7.73
N GLU A 264 24.45 -4.11 -6.79
CA GLU A 264 25.11 -5.41 -6.53
C GLU A 264 24.07 -6.49 -6.18
N GLY A 265 23.78 -7.35 -7.16
CA GLY A 265 22.86 -8.48 -7.02
C GLY A 265 21.36 -8.18 -7.18
N TYR A 266 20.92 -6.94 -7.40
CA TYR A 266 19.49 -6.63 -7.57
C TYR A 266 19.20 -5.40 -8.45
N TYR A 267 17.94 -5.24 -8.85
CA TYR A 267 17.45 -4.04 -9.51
C TYR A 267 16.65 -3.19 -8.53
N GLN A 268 16.82 -1.88 -8.58
CA GLN A 268 16.07 -0.93 -7.76
C GLN A 268 15.24 0.00 -8.64
N LEU A 269 14.02 0.27 -8.20
CA LEU A 269 13.18 1.34 -8.72
C LEU A 269 13.17 2.50 -7.72
N THR A 270 13.43 3.72 -8.19
CA THR A 270 13.45 4.94 -7.36
C THR A 270 12.44 5.94 -7.90
N GLY A 271 11.56 6.43 -7.05
CA GLY A 271 10.58 7.46 -7.40
C GLY A 271 10.15 8.27 -6.19
N TYR A 272 9.31 9.28 -6.41
CA TYR A 272 9.04 10.30 -5.38
C TYR A 272 7.55 10.39 -5.01
N LYS A 273 7.30 10.86 -3.78
CA LYS A 273 5.99 11.18 -3.24
C LYS A 273 5.97 12.65 -2.80
N ASP A 274 5.60 13.53 -3.72
CA ASP A 274 5.71 15.00 -3.62
C ASP A 274 5.11 15.58 -2.33
N ARG A 275 4.01 14.99 -1.85
CA ARG A 275 3.32 15.41 -0.61
C ARG A 275 4.03 15.09 0.72
N ARG A 276 5.23 14.50 0.71
CA ARG A 276 6.02 14.23 1.94
C ARG A 276 7.11 15.27 2.22
N GLY A 277 7.41 16.17 1.29
CA GLY A 277 8.45 17.21 1.45
C GLY A 277 9.89 16.64 1.42
N GLY A 278 10.79 17.36 0.73
CA GLY A 278 12.25 17.15 0.75
C GLY A 278 12.73 15.69 0.69
N LYS A 279 13.71 15.35 1.54
CA LYS A 279 14.42 14.05 1.59
C LYS A 279 13.53 12.82 1.91
N LEU A 280 12.31 13.01 2.44
CA LEU A 280 11.39 11.92 2.82
C LEU A 280 10.42 11.50 1.70
N SER A 281 10.49 12.19 0.56
CA SER A 281 9.66 11.91 -0.61
C SER A 281 10.17 10.71 -1.41
N GLU A 282 11.45 10.36 -1.31
CA GLU A 282 12.09 9.28 -2.07
C GLU A 282 11.62 7.91 -1.57
N ILE A 283 11.16 7.07 -2.50
CA ILE A 283 10.79 5.68 -2.27
C ILE A 283 11.70 4.80 -3.12
N LYS A 284 12.40 3.87 -2.48
CA LYS A 284 13.28 2.88 -3.12
C LYS A 284 12.66 1.50 -3.01
N VAL A 285 12.48 0.83 -4.16
CA VAL A 285 11.87 -0.50 -4.24
C VAL A 285 12.90 -1.48 -4.79
N LYS A 286 13.30 -2.45 -3.97
CA LYS A 286 14.12 -3.58 -4.41
C LYS A 286 13.25 -4.56 -5.21
N LEU A 287 13.52 -4.67 -6.50
CA LEU A 287 12.74 -5.50 -7.41
C LEU A 287 13.22 -6.94 -7.43
N THR A 288 12.27 -7.87 -7.54
CA THR A 288 12.57 -9.25 -7.96
C THR A 288 13.10 -9.28 -9.40
N PRO A 289 13.83 -10.33 -9.80
CA PRO A 289 14.27 -10.49 -11.19
C PRO A 289 13.11 -10.46 -12.19
N ARG A 290 11.96 -11.04 -11.84
CA ARG A 290 10.73 -11.05 -12.67
C ARG A 290 10.17 -9.65 -12.86
N ASP A 291 10.10 -8.83 -11.81
CA ASP A 291 9.56 -7.48 -11.91
C ASP A 291 10.53 -6.53 -12.64
N ALA A 292 11.83 -6.75 -12.49
CA ALA A 292 12.83 -6.05 -13.29
C ALA A 292 12.68 -6.34 -14.79
N VAL A 293 12.26 -7.57 -15.18
CA VAL A 293 11.91 -7.87 -16.58
C VAL A 293 10.72 -7.03 -17.04
N ARG A 294 9.68 -6.90 -16.21
CA ARG A 294 8.49 -6.08 -16.53
C ARG A 294 8.86 -4.61 -16.77
N VAL A 295 9.69 -4.03 -15.92
CA VAL A 295 10.19 -2.66 -16.12
C VAL A 295 10.97 -2.54 -17.43
N ARG A 296 11.87 -3.49 -17.73
CA ARG A 296 12.60 -3.50 -19.01
C ARG A 296 11.69 -3.66 -20.23
N GLN A 297 10.59 -4.40 -20.11
CA GLN A 297 9.60 -4.51 -21.18
C GLN A 297 8.95 -3.16 -21.47
N VAL A 298 8.57 -2.40 -20.43
CA VAL A 298 8.05 -1.04 -20.58
C VAL A 298 9.09 -0.14 -21.23
N ILE A 299 10.33 -0.13 -20.75
CA ILE A 299 11.43 0.68 -21.31
C ILE A 299 11.59 0.40 -22.80
N ARG A 300 11.66 -0.87 -23.20
CA ARG A 300 11.80 -1.28 -24.61
C ARG A 300 10.60 -0.90 -25.47
N ALA A 301 9.38 -1.04 -24.94
CA ALA A 301 8.16 -0.69 -25.66
C ALA A 301 8.08 0.83 -25.92
N THR A 302 8.56 1.63 -24.99
CA THR A 302 8.49 3.09 -25.02
C THR A 302 9.75 3.75 -25.58
N GLN A 303 10.79 2.99 -25.92
CA GLN A 303 12.06 3.55 -26.42
C GLN A 303 11.89 4.42 -27.68
N PRO A 304 11.17 3.99 -28.74
CA PRO A 304 10.99 4.82 -29.93
C PRO A 304 10.25 6.15 -29.65
N LEU A 305 9.40 6.16 -28.62
CA LEU A 305 8.70 7.37 -28.18
C LEU A 305 9.64 8.32 -27.44
N ARG A 306 10.56 7.79 -26.60
CA ARG A 306 11.58 8.61 -25.92
C ARG A 306 12.54 9.25 -26.90
N ASP A 307 12.98 8.49 -27.90
CA ASP A 307 13.91 8.98 -28.92
C ASP A 307 13.28 10.16 -29.67
N TYR A 308 12.02 9.99 -30.13
CA TYR A 308 11.24 11.08 -30.72
C TYR A 308 11.09 12.29 -29.80
N LEU A 309 10.73 12.10 -28.52
CA LEU A 309 10.51 13.21 -27.59
C LEU A 309 11.79 14.00 -27.31
N ARG A 310 12.95 13.33 -27.24
CA ARG A 310 14.25 14.01 -27.13
C ARG A 310 14.54 14.87 -28.35
N ASP A 311 14.26 14.36 -29.55
CA ASP A 311 14.45 15.12 -30.80
C ASP A 311 13.51 16.33 -30.90
N GLN A 312 12.40 16.34 -30.16
CA GLN A 312 11.46 17.45 -30.08
C GLN A 312 11.68 18.37 -28.87
N ASP A 313 12.74 18.15 -28.09
CA ASP A 313 13.00 18.89 -26.84
C ASP A 313 11.83 18.83 -25.83
N ASP A 314 11.12 17.70 -25.80
CA ASP A 314 10.00 17.46 -24.88
C ASP A 314 10.42 16.57 -23.70
N ASP A 315 10.47 17.17 -22.53
CA ASP A 315 10.86 16.59 -21.25
C ASP A 315 10.09 15.32 -20.81
N ALA A 316 8.94 15.02 -21.42
CA ALA A 316 8.19 13.80 -21.14
C ALA A 316 9.01 12.52 -21.38
N TRP A 317 10.06 12.55 -22.21
CA TRP A 317 10.93 11.39 -22.47
C TRP A 317 11.55 10.79 -21.20
N ARG A 318 11.73 11.62 -20.16
CA ARG A 318 12.33 11.23 -18.87
C ARG A 318 11.48 10.23 -18.11
N TYR A 319 10.17 10.16 -18.33
CA TYR A 319 9.26 9.32 -17.55
C TYR A 319 9.24 7.85 -17.99
N LEU A 320 9.00 6.94 -17.05
CA LEU A 320 8.89 5.50 -17.34
C LEU A 320 7.64 5.20 -18.20
N PHE A 321 6.51 5.80 -17.86
CA PHE A 321 5.22 5.56 -18.51
C PHE A 321 4.87 6.72 -19.44
N ILE A 322 5.24 6.57 -20.71
CA ILE A 322 4.84 7.45 -21.81
C ILE A 322 4.07 6.65 -22.84
N ALA A 323 3.05 7.24 -23.44
CA ALA A 323 2.19 6.57 -24.41
C ALA A 323 1.59 7.56 -25.40
N CYS A 324 1.17 7.04 -26.55
CA CYS A 324 0.33 7.78 -27.48
C CYS A 324 -1.14 7.59 -27.11
N SER A 325 -1.91 8.67 -26.99
CA SER A 325 -3.32 8.59 -26.61
C SER A 325 -4.20 7.92 -27.67
N ARG A 326 -3.87 8.07 -28.97
CA ARG A 326 -4.56 7.42 -30.09
C ARG A 326 -3.58 7.03 -31.20
N GLY A 327 -3.15 5.77 -31.24
CA GLY A 327 -2.26 5.26 -32.29
C GLY A 327 -0.93 6.02 -32.34
N LEU A 328 -0.64 6.71 -33.44
CA LEU A 328 0.64 7.41 -33.69
C LEU A 328 0.57 8.93 -33.42
N THR A 329 -0.23 9.35 -32.43
CA THR A 329 -0.26 10.76 -31.97
C THR A 329 1.00 11.14 -31.21
N HIS A 330 1.15 12.44 -30.88
CA HIS A 330 2.21 12.90 -29.99
C HIS A 330 2.20 12.10 -28.67
N PRO A 331 3.31 11.43 -28.29
CA PRO A 331 3.39 10.72 -27.02
C PRO A 331 3.44 11.72 -25.86
N THR A 332 2.84 11.36 -24.73
CA THR A 332 2.88 12.17 -23.52
C THR A 332 3.07 11.30 -22.29
N LYS A 333 3.44 11.94 -21.17
CA LYS A 333 3.40 11.28 -19.85
C LYS A 333 2.00 10.75 -19.57
N MET A 334 1.91 9.48 -19.15
CA MET A 334 0.64 8.87 -18.78
C MET A 334 0.09 9.48 -17.48
N ALA A 335 -1.09 10.07 -17.57
CA ALA A 335 -1.88 10.46 -16.41
C ALA A 335 -2.43 9.23 -15.65
N ALA A 336 -3.11 9.49 -14.54
CA ALA A 336 -3.85 8.47 -13.81
C ALA A 336 -4.97 7.90 -14.69
N THR A 337 -5.04 6.57 -14.79
CA THR A 337 -6.11 5.87 -15.48
C THR A 337 -7.34 5.80 -14.58
N ASN A 338 -8.50 6.18 -15.10
CA ASN A 338 -9.78 6.05 -14.43
C ASN A 338 -10.74 5.31 -15.37
N TRP A 339 -11.25 4.17 -14.91
CA TRP A 339 -12.32 3.43 -15.58
C TRP A 339 -13.62 3.72 -14.86
N SER A 340 -14.30 4.81 -15.21
CA SER A 340 -15.66 5.08 -14.74
C SER A 340 -16.68 4.46 -15.70
N SER A 341 -17.92 4.27 -15.24
CA SER A 341 -19.01 3.74 -16.07
C SER A 341 -19.17 4.51 -17.38
N GLY A 342 -19.05 5.85 -17.35
CA GLY A 342 -19.10 6.68 -18.56
C GLY A 342 -17.93 6.45 -19.53
N THR A 343 -16.70 6.28 -19.01
CA THR A 343 -15.55 5.94 -19.87
C THR A 343 -15.57 4.50 -20.36
N LEU A 344 -16.14 3.58 -19.58
CA LEU A 344 -16.29 2.18 -19.94
C LEU A 344 -17.27 2.02 -21.10
N ALA A 345 -18.41 2.72 -21.02
CA ALA A 345 -19.44 2.72 -22.07
C ALA A 345 -18.99 3.37 -23.39
N THR A 346 -17.89 4.14 -23.40
CA THR A 346 -17.48 4.92 -24.60
C THR A 346 -16.11 4.54 -25.12
N ARG A 347 -15.08 4.52 -24.25
CA ARG A 347 -13.68 4.34 -24.61
C ARG A 347 -13.17 2.93 -24.34
N TYR A 348 -13.61 2.31 -23.25
CA TYR A 348 -13.03 1.07 -22.75
C TYR A 348 -13.98 -0.14 -22.86
N GLN A 349 -14.89 -0.14 -23.82
CA GLN A 349 -15.88 -1.22 -24.01
C GLN A 349 -15.23 -2.61 -24.14
N HIS A 350 -14.04 -2.66 -24.75
CA HIS A 350 -13.25 -3.88 -24.92
C HIS A 350 -12.85 -4.55 -23.59
N LEU A 351 -12.76 -3.78 -22.49
CA LEU A 351 -12.37 -4.34 -21.18
C LEU A 351 -13.36 -5.39 -20.69
N PHE A 352 -14.65 -5.28 -21.04
CA PHE A 352 -15.62 -6.34 -20.71
C PHE A 352 -15.20 -7.69 -21.30
N ASP A 353 -14.87 -7.71 -22.60
CA ASP A 353 -14.45 -8.93 -23.30
C ASP A 353 -13.11 -9.46 -22.75
N GLU A 354 -12.23 -8.57 -22.30
CA GLU A 354 -10.96 -8.97 -21.70
C GLU A 354 -11.09 -9.54 -20.29
N PHE A 355 -12.02 -9.03 -19.47
CA PHE A 355 -12.23 -9.46 -18.09
C PHE A 355 -13.21 -10.64 -17.95
N SER A 356 -14.18 -10.77 -18.86
CA SER A 356 -15.20 -11.84 -18.82
C SER A 356 -14.64 -13.27 -18.76
N PRO A 357 -13.48 -13.63 -19.38
CA PRO A 357 -12.92 -14.97 -19.22
C PRO A 357 -12.41 -15.27 -17.80
N TYR A 358 -12.15 -14.23 -17.01
CA TYR A 358 -11.68 -14.33 -15.62
C TYR A 358 -12.83 -14.17 -14.61
N LEU A 359 -13.97 -13.62 -15.04
CA LEU A 359 -15.15 -13.34 -14.23
C LEU A 359 -16.37 -14.00 -14.86
N ASN A 360 -16.74 -15.18 -14.37
CA ASN A 360 -17.98 -15.84 -14.76
C ASN A 360 -19.19 -15.20 -14.06
N ARG A 361 -19.52 -13.96 -14.43
CA ARG A 361 -20.57 -13.12 -13.83
C ARG A 361 -21.35 -12.35 -14.92
N PRO A 362 -22.57 -11.86 -14.63
CA PRO A 362 -23.31 -10.98 -15.54
C PRO A 362 -22.53 -9.73 -15.93
N ARG A 363 -22.83 -9.15 -17.10
CA ARG A 363 -22.12 -7.98 -17.64
C ARG A 363 -22.04 -6.82 -16.66
N GLU A 364 -23.15 -6.46 -16.02
CA GLU A 364 -23.21 -5.37 -15.04
C GLU A 364 -22.22 -5.59 -13.89
N GLU A 365 -22.14 -6.81 -13.33
CA GLU A 365 -21.20 -7.12 -12.24
C GLU A 365 -19.73 -7.07 -12.69
N VAL A 366 -19.44 -7.43 -13.93
CA VAL A 366 -18.10 -7.33 -14.52
C VAL A 366 -17.73 -5.86 -14.71
N GLU A 367 -18.64 -5.05 -15.26
CA GLU A 367 -18.45 -3.62 -15.48
C GLU A 367 -18.26 -2.87 -14.14
N ASP A 368 -19.04 -3.20 -13.11
CA ASP A 368 -18.89 -2.66 -11.76
C ASP A 368 -17.56 -3.06 -11.12
N TYR A 369 -17.10 -4.30 -11.34
CA TYR A 369 -15.76 -4.73 -10.92
C TYR A 369 -14.67 -3.90 -11.60
N ILE A 370 -14.75 -3.72 -12.92
CA ILE A 370 -13.80 -2.92 -13.68
C ILE A 370 -13.76 -1.47 -13.15
N CYS A 371 -14.93 -0.89 -12.85
CA CYS A 371 -15.02 0.49 -12.37
C CYS A 371 -14.39 0.72 -11.00
N ARG A 372 -14.17 -0.34 -10.22
CA ARG A 372 -13.51 -0.28 -8.90
C ARG A 372 -11.99 -0.41 -9.00
N ILE A 373 -11.43 -0.73 -10.16
CA ILE A 373 -9.98 -0.90 -10.34
C ILE A 373 -9.29 0.46 -10.44
N SER A 374 -8.37 0.69 -9.52
CA SER A 374 -7.42 1.81 -9.55
C SER A 374 -6.14 1.40 -8.83
N ILE A 375 -5.05 2.14 -9.03
CA ILE A 375 -3.83 1.96 -8.23
C ILE A 375 -4.12 2.10 -6.73
N THR A 376 -5.04 2.99 -6.36
CA THR A 376 -5.37 3.26 -4.95
C THR A 376 -6.18 2.15 -4.30
N SER A 377 -7.13 1.55 -5.03
CA SER A 377 -7.94 0.43 -4.55
C SER A 377 -7.16 -0.86 -4.55
N LEU A 378 -6.32 -1.12 -5.56
CA LEU A 378 -5.39 -2.26 -5.56
C LEU A 378 -4.41 -2.19 -4.38
N ARG A 379 -3.81 -1.02 -4.13
CA ARG A 379 -2.94 -0.81 -2.97
C ARG A 379 -3.66 -1.09 -1.65
N ALA A 380 -4.92 -0.63 -1.51
CA ALA A 380 -5.74 -0.91 -0.34
C ALA A 380 -6.07 -2.41 -0.20
N THR A 381 -6.44 -3.07 -1.29
CA THR A 381 -6.68 -4.52 -1.33
C THR A 381 -5.44 -5.30 -0.92
N ARG A 382 -4.25 -4.95 -1.43
CA ARG A 382 -2.99 -5.60 -1.01
C ARG A 382 -2.65 -5.35 0.45
N ALA A 383 -2.96 -4.18 1.00
CA ALA A 383 -2.79 -3.91 2.43
C ALA A 383 -3.63 -4.84 3.29
N VAL A 384 -4.93 -4.96 2.98
CA VAL A 384 -5.85 -5.84 3.71
C VAL A 384 -5.43 -7.30 3.57
N LEU A 385 -5.03 -7.74 2.38
CA LEU A 385 -4.53 -9.11 2.18
C LEU A 385 -3.24 -9.37 2.97
N THR A 386 -2.30 -8.42 2.99
CA THR A 386 -1.09 -8.53 3.81
C THR A 386 -1.44 -8.69 5.29
N TYR A 387 -2.42 -7.92 5.78
CA TYR A 387 -2.89 -8.05 7.15
C TYR A 387 -3.56 -9.40 7.41
N ILE A 388 -4.42 -9.88 6.51
CA ILE A 388 -5.07 -11.19 6.64
C ILE A 388 -4.02 -12.32 6.65
N GLU A 389 -2.96 -12.21 5.85
CA GLU A 389 -1.89 -13.20 5.73
C GLU A 389 -0.93 -13.20 6.93
N SER A 390 -0.56 -12.02 7.44
CA SER A 390 0.45 -11.86 8.50
C SER A 390 -0.11 -11.66 9.90
N ASN A 391 -1.40 -11.31 10.02
CA ASN A 391 -2.04 -10.85 11.26
C ASN A 391 -1.28 -9.69 11.95
N SER A 392 -0.57 -8.86 11.17
CA SER A 392 0.39 -7.88 11.69
C SER A 392 0.15 -6.48 11.09
N ILE A 393 -0.21 -5.53 11.95
CA ILE A 393 -0.35 -4.11 11.57
C ILE A 393 1.02 -3.55 11.16
N THR A 394 2.09 -3.98 11.82
CA THR A 394 3.47 -3.57 11.52
C THR A 394 3.88 -4.00 10.11
N ASP A 395 3.65 -5.27 9.75
CA ASP A 395 3.98 -5.77 8.40
C ASP A 395 3.14 -5.08 7.34
N THR A 396 1.87 -4.80 7.64
CA THR A 396 0.98 -4.05 6.75
C THR A 396 1.46 -2.60 6.55
N ALA A 397 1.87 -1.91 7.62
CA ALA A 397 2.41 -0.56 7.57
C ALA A 397 3.73 -0.51 6.77
N LYS A 398 4.60 -1.49 6.99
CA LYS A 398 5.87 -1.66 6.27
C LYS A 398 5.63 -1.92 4.78
N ALA A 399 4.73 -2.83 4.43
CA ALA A 399 4.35 -3.11 3.04
C ALA A 399 3.81 -1.86 2.33
N LEU A 400 3.10 -0.99 3.05
CA LEU A 400 2.58 0.28 2.52
C LEU A 400 3.59 1.42 2.46
N GLY A 401 4.82 1.25 2.96
CA GLY A 401 5.86 2.29 3.01
C GLY A 401 5.58 3.39 4.03
N HIS A 402 4.93 3.05 5.14
CA HIS A 402 4.74 3.96 6.27
C HIS A 402 5.98 3.95 7.16
N SER A 403 6.41 5.14 7.61
CA SER A 403 7.52 5.31 8.56
C SER A 403 7.10 4.86 9.96
N ASP A 404 5.86 5.13 10.30
CA ASP A 404 5.29 4.91 11.63
C ASP A 404 4.12 3.94 11.53
N VAL A 405 4.00 3.07 12.54
CA VAL A 405 2.88 2.15 12.68
C VAL A 405 1.74 2.89 13.38
N SER A 406 0.59 2.98 12.71
CA SER A 406 -0.64 3.50 13.29
C SER A 406 -1.61 2.34 13.53
N LEU A 407 -2.14 2.25 14.75
CA LEU A 407 -3.10 1.21 15.12
C LEU A 407 -4.42 1.36 14.33
N ASP A 408 -4.80 2.60 14.01
CA ASP A 408 -6.00 2.94 13.25
C ASP A 408 -5.82 2.78 11.72
N LEU A 409 -4.70 2.19 11.28
CA LEU A 409 -4.37 2.04 9.86
C LEU A 409 -5.49 1.34 9.08
N LEU A 410 -6.08 0.30 9.67
CA LEU A 410 -7.09 -0.53 9.01
C LEU A 410 -8.46 0.13 8.91
N GLU A 411 -8.75 1.11 9.77
CA GLU A 411 -10.03 1.84 9.77
C GLU A 411 -10.35 2.49 8.44
N ARG A 412 -9.31 2.94 7.72
CA ARG A 412 -9.46 3.57 6.41
C ARG A 412 -9.86 2.59 5.31
N TYR A 413 -9.63 1.30 5.54
CA TYR A 413 -9.82 0.23 4.55
C TYR A 413 -11.03 -0.65 4.86
N LEU A 414 -11.37 -0.85 6.14
CA LEU A 414 -12.40 -1.78 6.59
C LEU A 414 -13.43 -1.09 7.52
N PRO A 415 -14.69 -1.55 7.53
CA PRO A 415 -15.71 -1.07 8.45
C PRO A 415 -15.58 -1.71 9.84
N GLU A 416 -16.23 -1.10 10.83
CA GLU A 416 -16.15 -1.48 12.24
C GLU A 416 -16.39 -2.98 12.50
N PRO A 417 -17.39 -3.64 11.91
CA PRO A 417 -17.63 -5.05 12.23
C PRO A 417 -16.47 -5.97 11.86
N ILE A 418 -15.73 -5.65 10.79
CA ILE A 418 -14.56 -6.44 10.38
C ILE A 418 -13.37 -6.14 11.29
N LEU A 419 -13.23 -4.88 11.73
CA LEU A 419 -12.20 -4.51 12.70
C LEU A 419 -12.46 -5.21 14.05
N ALA A 420 -13.70 -5.20 14.53
CA ALA A 420 -14.14 -5.90 15.73
C ALA A 420 -13.92 -7.42 15.62
N PHE A 421 -14.14 -8.01 14.43
CA PHE A 421 -13.80 -9.41 14.17
C PHE A 421 -12.30 -9.67 14.35
N PHE A 422 -11.44 -8.81 13.79
CA PHE A 422 -10.00 -8.94 13.97
C PHE A 422 -9.56 -8.74 15.41
N GLN A 423 -10.12 -7.76 16.11
CA GLN A 423 -9.87 -7.55 17.54
C GLN A 423 -10.26 -8.79 18.36
N THR A 424 -11.43 -9.35 18.10
CA THR A 424 -11.89 -10.60 18.75
C THR A 424 -10.96 -11.76 18.45
N ARG A 425 -10.51 -11.90 17.20
CA ARG A 425 -9.51 -12.91 16.81
C ARG A 425 -8.19 -12.70 17.54
N TRP A 426 -7.74 -11.45 17.68
CA TRP A 426 -6.52 -11.08 18.39
C TRP A 426 -6.60 -11.41 19.87
N ILE A 427 -7.73 -11.10 20.52
CA ILE A 427 -8.02 -11.48 21.92
C ILE A 427 -7.99 -13.01 22.08
N ARG A 428 -8.60 -13.77 21.16
CA ARG A 428 -8.56 -15.23 21.19
C ARG A 428 -7.14 -15.77 21.00
N VAL A 429 -6.36 -15.20 20.09
CA VAL A 429 -4.96 -15.56 19.87
C VAL A 429 -4.13 -15.27 21.13
N PHE A 430 -4.30 -14.11 21.75
CA PHE A 430 -3.65 -13.72 22.99
C PHE A 430 -3.99 -14.67 24.15
N GLN A 431 -5.29 -14.92 24.38
CA GLN A 431 -5.77 -15.85 25.40
C GLN A 431 -5.26 -17.28 25.16
N ARG A 432 -5.24 -17.73 23.91
CA ARG A 432 -4.72 -19.04 23.53
C ARG A 432 -3.21 -19.11 23.74
N GLY A 433 -2.47 -18.01 23.52
CA GLY A 433 -1.06 -17.88 23.89
C GLY A 433 -0.83 -18.04 25.39
N ILE A 434 -1.64 -17.38 26.24
CA ILE A 434 -1.59 -17.54 27.70
C ILE A 434 -1.86 -18.99 28.11
N ILE A 435 -2.89 -19.62 27.55
CA ILE A 435 -3.20 -21.03 27.82
C ILE A 435 -2.02 -21.92 27.44
N CYS A 436 -1.41 -21.70 26.28
CA CYS A 436 -0.26 -22.48 25.84
C CYS A 436 0.95 -22.29 26.75
N MET A 437 1.19 -21.07 27.24
CA MET A 437 2.27 -20.78 28.18
C MET A 437 2.01 -21.37 29.56
N ALA A 438 0.80 -21.26 30.07
CA ALA A 438 0.39 -21.82 31.37
C ALA A 438 0.38 -23.36 31.36
N MET A 439 0.08 -23.96 30.21
CA MET A 439 -0.03 -25.41 30.04
C MET A 439 1.22 -26.02 29.38
N LYS A 440 2.30 -25.25 29.19
CA LYS A 440 3.49 -25.68 28.40
C LYS A 440 4.09 -27.01 28.87
N ASP A 441 3.97 -27.31 30.17
CA ASP A 441 4.47 -28.53 30.82
C ASP A 441 3.35 -29.53 31.15
N SER A 442 2.11 -29.25 30.76
CA SER A 442 0.96 -30.10 31.01
C SER A 442 0.77 -31.13 29.89
N LYS A 443 0.58 -32.40 30.26
CA LYS A 443 0.14 -33.46 29.34
C LYS A 443 -1.20 -33.18 28.64
N TYR A 444 -1.96 -32.19 29.12
CA TYR A 444 -3.23 -31.75 28.53
C TYR A 444 -3.10 -30.51 27.64
N LEU A 445 -1.88 -30.03 27.36
CA LEU A 445 -1.62 -28.84 26.55
C LEU A 445 -2.41 -28.84 25.25
N LEU A 446 -2.29 -29.88 24.41
CA LEU A 446 -3.01 -29.98 23.13
C LEU A 446 -4.54 -30.00 23.32
N LYS A 447 -5.02 -30.71 24.35
CA LYS A 447 -6.45 -30.82 24.66
C LYS A 447 -7.06 -29.47 25.06
N VAL A 448 -6.37 -28.70 25.89
CA VAL A 448 -6.87 -27.42 26.44
C VAL A 448 -6.62 -26.26 25.48
N SER A 449 -5.51 -26.30 24.74
CA SER A 449 -5.23 -25.34 23.66
C SER A 449 -6.01 -25.67 22.38
N ASN A 450 -6.73 -26.79 22.31
CA ASN A 450 -7.52 -27.25 21.15
C ASN A 450 -6.69 -27.40 19.85
N PHE A 451 -5.42 -27.78 19.96
CA PHE A 451 -4.56 -28.15 18.83
C PHE A 451 -4.60 -29.67 18.64
N GLN A 452 -4.63 -30.12 17.38
CA GLN A 452 -4.65 -31.55 17.07
C GLN A 452 -3.24 -32.16 17.16
N THR A 453 -2.20 -31.38 16.90
CA THR A 453 -0.80 -31.82 16.91
C THR A 453 0.14 -30.80 17.55
N PHE A 454 1.31 -31.25 18.00
CA PHE A 454 2.38 -30.36 18.49
C PHE A 454 2.95 -29.47 17.38
N ASP A 455 2.93 -29.88 16.11
CA ASP A 455 3.31 -29.04 14.97
C ASP A 455 2.37 -27.85 14.79
N GLU A 456 1.05 -28.06 14.98
CA GLU A 456 0.05 -27.00 14.91
C GLU A 456 0.25 -25.98 16.04
N LEU A 457 0.53 -26.47 17.25
CA LEU A 457 0.88 -25.66 18.41
C LEU A 457 2.20 -24.89 18.20
N HIS A 458 3.24 -25.53 17.68
CA HIS A 458 4.53 -24.91 17.41
C HIS A 458 4.40 -23.79 16.37
N THR A 459 3.72 -24.08 15.25
CA THR A 459 3.39 -23.09 14.22
C THR A 459 2.57 -21.93 14.79
N PHE A 460 1.63 -22.21 15.68
CA PHE A 460 0.86 -21.16 16.36
C PHE A 460 1.75 -20.28 17.24
N LEU A 461 2.62 -20.86 18.06
CA LEU A 461 3.53 -20.12 18.93
C LEU A 461 4.59 -19.35 18.13
N GLU A 462 5.18 -19.89 17.07
CA GLU A 462 6.13 -19.14 16.23
C GLU A 462 5.52 -17.86 15.64
N ASN A 463 4.26 -17.93 15.22
CA ASN A 463 3.55 -16.85 14.57
C ASN A 463 2.85 -15.88 15.53
N ASN A 464 2.53 -16.33 16.74
CA ASN A 464 1.67 -15.59 17.67
C ASN A 464 2.20 -15.54 19.12
N ALA A 465 3.38 -16.09 19.40
CA ALA A 465 4.01 -15.94 20.70
C ALA A 465 4.12 -14.46 21.02
N LEU A 466 3.88 -14.15 22.29
CA LEU A 466 4.10 -12.83 22.87
C LEU A 466 5.59 -12.50 22.77
N LYS A 467 6.03 -12.05 21.60
CA LYS A 467 7.27 -11.30 21.47
C LYS A 467 7.07 -10.03 22.28
N ASP A 468 8.04 -9.74 23.16
CA ASP A 468 8.12 -8.64 24.13
C ASP A 468 6.83 -7.84 24.39
N ILE A 469 6.41 -7.78 25.66
CA ILE A 469 5.43 -6.82 26.14
C ILE A 469 5.80 -5.43 25.58
N PRO A 470 4.95 -4.82 24.72
CA PRO A 470 5.27 -3.55 24.09
C PRO A 470 5.60 -2.49 25.14
N GLU A 471 6.54 -1.60 24.84
CA GLU A 471 6.98 -0.51 25.72
C GLU A 471 5.81 0.32 26.27
N SER A 472 4.73 0.46 25.49
CA SER A 472 3.48 1.10 25.87
C SER A 472 2.72 0.44 27.04
N MET A 473 2.95 -0.85 27.30
CA MET A 473 2.44 -1.57 28.46
C MET A 473 3.44 -1.61 29.63
N ARG A 474 4.73 -1.38 29.37
CA ARG A 474 5.78 -1.30 30.41
C ARG A 474 5.81 0.07 31.09
N ASP A 475 5.53 1.15 30.35
CA ASP A 475 5.43 2.51 30.88
C ASP A 475 4.28 3.31 30.22
N PRO A 476 3.08 3.29 30.81
CA PRO A 476 1.92 4.03 30.31
C PRO A 476 2.09 5.56 30.34
N GLU A 477 3.01 6.09 31.15
CA GLU A 477 3.23 7.54 31.31
C GLU A 477 4.17 8.11 30.23
N ALA A 478 5.03 7.28 29.63
CA ALA A 478 5.87 7.66 28.48
C ALA A 478 5.04 8.09 27.25
N LEU A 479 3.84 7.53 27.06
CA LEU A 479 2.91 7.87 25.99
C LEU A 479 2.36 9.30 26.09
N LYS A 480 2.35 9.90 27.28
CA LYS A 480 1.86 11.27 27.49
C LYS A 480 2.92 12.33 27.16
N ASN A 481 4.21 11.98 27.13
CA ASN A 481 5.31 12.94 26.93
C ASN A 481 6.43 12.41 26.01
N PRO A 482 6.27 12.52 24.68
CA PRO A 482 7.20 11.96 23.69
C PRO A 482 8.57 12.67 23.58
N LYS A 483 8.96 13.51 24.55
CA LYS A 483 10.22 14.27 24.51
C LYS A 483 11.38 13.67 25.32
N LEU A 484 11.19 12.52 25.97
CA LEU A 484 12.20 11.92 26.85
C LEU A 484 12.87 10.64 26.31
N SER A 485 12.41 10.05 25.20
CA SER A 485 13.05 8.84 24.64
C SER A 485 14.19 9.16 23.67
N ARG A 486 15.34 9.54 24.21
CA ARG A 486 16.62 9.21 23.57
C ARG A 486 17.15 7.97 24.27
N SER A 487 16.97 6.83 23.62
CA SER A 487 17.49 5.54 24.07
C SER A 487 18.99 5.63 24.31
N SER A 488 19.42 5.06 25.44
CA SER A 488 20.80 5.11 25.90
C SER A 488 21.50 3.77 25.60
N PRO A 489 22.84 3.71 25.58
CA PRO A 489 23.59 2.50 25.20
C PRO A 489 23.31 1.28 26.08
N GLN A 490 22.74 1.47 27.28
CA GLN A 490 22.35 0.39 28.19
C GLN A 490 21.16 -0.44 27.65
N ASP A 491 20.34 0.13 26.75
CA ASP A 491 19.17 -0.57 26.19
C ASP A 491 19.56 -1.71 25.23
N LYS A 492 20.82 -1.73 24.74
CA LYS A 492 21.35 -2.84 23.93
C LYS A 492 21.73 -4.06 24.75
N GLU A 493 22.10 -3.91 26.03
CA GLU A 493 22.36 -5.06 26.93
C GLU A 493 21.07 -5.69 27.45
N ALA A 494 19.94 -4.98 27.44
CA ALA A 494 18.64 -5.52 27.79
C ALA A 494 18.07 -6.48 26.72
N ALA A 495 18.55 -6.39 25.47
CA ALA A 495 18.10 -7.23 24.37
C ALA A 495 18.55 -8.70 24.46
N ASP A 496 19.54 -9.01 25.30
CA ASP A 496 20.08 -10.37 25.52
C ASP A 496 19.58 -11.02 26.83
N ARG A 497 18.59 -10.44 27.51
CA ARG A 497 18.07 -10.99 28.78
C ARG A 497 16.81 -11.82 28.55
N VAL A 498 16.87 -13.09 28.96
CA VAL A 498 15.67 -13.94 29.10
C VAL A 498 15.00 -13.60 30.43
N VAL A 499 13.79 -13.04 30.38
CA VAL A 499 12.99 -12.79 31.59
C VAL A 499 12.14 -14.02 31.90
N ILE A 500 12.40 -14.64 33.06
CA ILE A 500 11.63 -15.77 33.58
C ILE A 500 10.64 -15.22 34.62
N SER A 501 9.34 -15.31 34.35
CA SER A 501 8.31 -15.04 35.36
C SER A 501 8.34 -16.16 36.38
N LEU A 502 8.41 -15.82 37.67
CA LEU A 502 8.46 -16.77 38.77
C LEU A 502 7.20 -16.66 39.62
N ASP A 503 6.54 -17.79 39.79
CA ASP A 503 5.51 -18.00 40.79
C ASP A 503 5.80 -19.33 41.51
N VAL A 504 5.04 -19.60 42.58
CA VAL A 504 5.19 -20.82 43.38
C VAL A 504 5.10 -22.08 42.52
N GLY A 505 4.20 -22.14 41.53
CA GLY A 505 4.02 -23.31 40.67
C GLY A 505 5.21 -23.55 39.76
N ILE A 506 5.77 -22.49 39.17
CA ILE A 506 6.96 -22.57 38.31
C ILE A 506 8.18 -23.04 39.12
N LEU A 507 8.39 -22.49 40.32
CA LEU A 507 9.49 -22.90 41.19
C LEU A 507 9.33 -24.35 41.67
N THR A 508 8.12 -24.79 42.01
CA THR A 508 7.85 -26.18 42.41
C THR A 508 8.21 -27.15 41.28
N ALA A 509 7.84 -26.83 40.04
CA ALA A 509 8.15 -27.66 38.88
C ALA A 509 9.66 -27.72 38.61
N LEU A 510 10.34 -26.58 38.63
CA LEU A 510 11.80 -26.48 38.41
C LEU A 510 12.59 -27.27 39.47
N LEU A 511 12.21 -27.15 40.74
CA LEU A 511 12.81 -27.91 41.85
C LEU A 511 12.50 -29.41 41.75
N SER A 512 11.30 -29.79 41.29
CA SER A 512 10.91 -31.19 41.09
C SER A 512 11.67 -31.84 39.93
N ILE A 513 11.98 -31.09 38.86
CA ILE A 513 12.85 -31.54 37.77
C ILE A 513 14.29 -31.72 38.24
N GLU A 514 14.82 -30.74 38.99
CA GLU A 514 16.17 -30.83 39.57
C GLU A 514 16.29 -32.06 40.48
N GLU A 515 15.30 -32.27 41.35
CA GLU A 515 15.27 -33.41 42.27
C GLU A 515 15.11 -34.76 41.53
N ALA A 516 14.26 -34.82 40.49
CA ALA A 516 14.12 -36.02 39.66
C ALA A 516 15.43 -36.36 38.93
N VAL A 517 16.12 -35.37 38.37
CA VAL A 517 17.44 -35.54 37.75
C VAL A 517 18.48 -36.00 38.80
N ARG A 518 18.44 -35.44 40.01
CA ARG A 518 19.33 -35.81 41.12
C ARG A 518 19.12 -37.25 41.58
N MET A 519 17.86 -37.70 41.67
CA MET A 519 17.44 -39.03 42.14
C MET A 519 17.52 -40.13 41.07
N SER A 520 17.66 -39.77 39.79
CA SER A 520 17.74 -40.72 38.69
C SER A 520 18.93 -41.69 38.82
N THR A 521 18.63 -42.99 38.72
CA THR A 521 19.62 -44.08 38.64
C THR A 521 20.08 -44.37 37.20
N ARG A 522 19.39 -43.83 36.19
CA ARG A 522 19.66 -44.01 34.75
C ARG A 522 20.21 -42.73 34.12
N ARG A 523 21.33 -42.23 34.65
CA ARG A 523 21.88 -40.90 34.28
C ARG A 523 22.18 -40.73 32.79
N ASP A 524 22.65 -41.78 32.14
CA ASP A 524 23.02 -41.75 30.72
C ASP A 524 21.79 -41.70 29.78
N GLU A 525 20.60 -41.90 30.32
CA GLU A 525 19.32 -41.88 29.59
C GLU A 525 18.51 -40.61 29.85
N ILE A 526 19.01 -39.69 30.69
CA ILE A 526 18.36 -38.42 30.97
C ILE A 526 18.48 -37.50 29.76
N ASN A 527 17.38 -36.89 29.35
CA ASN A 527 17.35 -35.94 28.24
C ASN A 527 18.21 -34.69 28.56
N ALA A 528 19.03 -34.26 27.60
CA ALA A 528 19.89 -33.08 27.71
C ALA A 528 19.15 -31.80 28.14
N LYS A 529 17.86 -31.64 27.77
CA LYS A 529 17.02 -30.53 28.22
C LYS A 529 16.70 -30.61 29.71
N ALA A 530 16.45 -31.80 30.26
CA ALA A 530 16.22 -31.98 31.69
C ALA A 530 17.49 -31.66 32.50
N LEU A 531 18.66 -32.06 32.01
CA LEU A 531 19.96 -31.68 32.59
C LEU A 531 20.19 -30.17 32.55
N TYR A 532 19.84 -29.53 31.43
CA TYR A 532 19.92 -28.07 31.29
C TYR A 532 19.01 -27.34 32.28
N TRP A 533 17.74 -27.76 32.37
CA TRP A 533 16.78 -27.14 33.29
C TRP A 533 17.14 -27.37 34.75
N ALA A 534 17.60 -28.56 35.13
CA ALA A 534 18.11 -28.81 36.49
C ALA A 534 19.29 -27.89 36.83
N LYS A 535 20.23 -27.69 35.88
CA LYS A 535 21.36 -26.77 36.07
C LYS A 535 20.90 -25.31 36.18
N LEU A 536 19.97 -24.87 35.34
CA LEU A 536 19.40 -23.53 35.41
C LEU A 536 18.64 -23.31 36.73
N THR A 537 17.86 -24.29 37.19
CA THR A 537 17.18 -24.26 38.49
C THR A 537 18.18 -24.04 39.62
N SER A 538 19.29 -24.77 39.64
CA SER A 538 20.31 -24.61 40.70
C SER A 538 20.87 -23.18 40.75
N LEU A 539 21.12 -22.57 39.58
CA LEU A 539 21.62 -21.19 39.48
C LEU A 539 20.56 -20.17 39.92
N LEU A 540 19.31 -20.39 39.49
CA LEU A 540 18.17 -19.55 39.83
C LEU A 540 17.85 -19.58 41.33
N VAL A 541 17.89 -20.76 41.94
CA VAL A 541 17.64 -20.95 43.38
C VAL A 541 18.72 -20.25 44.20
N ASN A 542 19.98 -20.32 43.77
CA ASN A 542 21.08 -19.59 44.41
C ASN A 542 20.89 -18.08 44.28
N ASP A 543 20.51 -17.59 43.09
CA ASP A 543 20.25 -16.16 42.85
C ASP A 543 19.09 -15.64 43.72
N ILE A 544 18.00 -16.39 43.87
CA ILE A 544 16.87 -16.03 44.74
C ILE A 544 17.27 -16.08 46.23
N ALA A 545 18.07 -17.08 46.63
CA ALA A 545 18.51 -17.26 48.01
C ALA A 545 19.53 -16.21 48.46
N ASP A 546 20.44 -15.81 47.56
CA ASP A 546 21.47 -14.80 47.81
C ASP A 546 20.97 -13.37 47.54
N GLY A 547 19.82 -13.23 46.88
CA GLY A 547 19.15 -11.97 46.58
C GLY A 547 18.42 -11.35 47.79
N ASN A 548 17.85 -10.16 47.59
CA ASN A 548 17.12 -9.40 48.63
C ASN A 548 15.60 -9.33 48.37
N GLU A 549 15.06 -10.10 47.43
CA GLU A 549 13.64 -10.09 47.09
C GLU A 549 12.84 -11.06 47.98
N PHE A 550 12.25 -10.54 49.06
CA PHE A 550 11.52 -11.33 50.05
C PHE A 550 10.34 -12.12 49.46
N ASP A 551 9.64 -11.58 48.47
CA ASP A 551 8.51 -12.28 47.83
C ASP A 551 8.98 -13.52 47.05
N LEU A 552 10.12 -13.43 46.35
CA LEU A 552 10.69 -14.57 45.65
C LEU A 552 11.25 -15.60 46.63
N GLN A 553 11.79 -15.17 47.76
CA GLN A 553 12.22 -16.05 48.84
C GLN A 553 11.05 -16.80 49.48
N ASP A 554 9.90 -16.13 49.65
CA ASP A 554 8.65 -16.75 50.13
C ASP A 554 8.07 -17.75 49.11
N TYR A 555 8.11 -17.39 47.82
CA TYR A 555 7.71 -18.31 46.75
C TYR A 555 8.61 -19.54 46.70
N LEU A 556 9.92 -19.35 46.85
CA LEU A 556 10.89 -20.44 46.89
C LEU A 556 10.70 -21.33 48.13
N ALA A 557 10.42 -20.73 49.30
CA ALA A 557 10.14 -21.49 50.52
C ALA A 557 8.86 -22.33 50.38
N THR A 558 7.80 -21.74 49.82
CA THR A 558 6.55 -22.44 49.54
C THR A 558 6.74 -23.56 48.54
N ALA A 559 7.48 -23.30 47.46
CA ALA A 559 7.77 -24.28 46.40
C ALA A 559 8.59 -25.47 46.90
N ARG A 560 9.58 -25.24 47.77
CA ARG A 560 10.38 -26.30 48.40
C ARG A 560 9.51 -27.28 49.21
N GLY A 561 8.41 -26.82 49.79
CA GLY A 561 7.45 -27.66 50.51
C GLY A 561 6.57 -28.54 49.63
N GLN A 562 6.60 -28.35 48.30
CA GLN A 562 5.69 -28.99 47.34
C GLN A 562 6.43 -29.82 46.28
N VAL A 563 7.74 -30.01 46.43
CA VAL A 563 8.58 -30.75 45.47
C VAL A 563 8.13 -32.21 45.36
N ASP A 564 7.92 -32.67 44.12
CA ASP A 564 7.53 -34.05 43.82
C ASP A 564 8.33 -34.59 42.62
N ALA A 565 9.45 -35.26 42.94
CA ALA A 565 10.33 -35.86 41.95
C ALA A 565 9.66 -37.00 41.16
N ALA A 566 8.71 -37.72 41.76
CA ALA A 566 8.06 -38.86 41.13
C ALA A 566 7.14 -38.42 39.97
N GLN A 567 6.51 -37.24 40.08
CA GLN A 567 5.70 -36.66 38.99
C GLN A 567 6.54 -36.26 37.76
N MET A 568 7.82 -35.96 37.94
CA MET A 568 8.72 -35.52 36.87
C MET A 568 9.62 -36.64 36.31
N GLU A 569 9.58 -37.84 36.90
CA GLU A 569 10.41 -38.98 36.50
C GLU A 569 10.20 -39.39 35.04
N ALA A 570 8.96 -39.41 34.55
CA ALA A 570 8.67 -39.73 33.16
C ALA A 570 9.16 -38.64 32.18
N ILE A 571 9.27 -37.39 32.65
CA ILE A 571 9.62 -36.22 31.85
C ILE A 571 11.14 -36.13 31.65
N ILE A 572 11.94 -36.51 32.65
CA ILE A 572 13.41 -36.47 32.57
C ILE A 572 13.99 -37.47 31.56
N TYR A 573 13.26 -38.53 31.22
CA TYR A 573 13.66 -39.55 30.22
C TYR A 573 12.93 -39.42 28.87
N ALA A 574 12.01 -38.46 28.72
CA ALA A 574 11.25 -38.32 27.49
C ALA A 574 12.17 -37.95 26.31
N THR A 575 12.27 -38.81 25.31
CA THR A 575 12.99 -38.52 24.06
C THR A 575 12.19 -37.52 23.22
N ALA A 576 12.87 -36.49 22.70
CA ALA A 576 12.27 -35.55 21.77
C ALA A 576 11.76 -36.29 20.53
N ALA A 577 10.44 -36.23 20.29
CA ALA A 577 9.81 -36.68 19.05
C ALA A 577 9.62 -35.49 18.11
#